data_AF-A0A523JBJ1-F1
#
_entry.id   AF-A0A523JBJ1-F1
#
_cell.length_a   1.000
_cell.length_b   1.000
_cell.length_c   1.000
_cell.angle_alpha   90.00
_cell.angle_beta   90.00
_cell.angle_gamma   90.00
#
_symmetry.space_group_name_H-M   'P 1'
#
loop_
_entity.id
_entity.type
_entity.pdbx_description
1 polymer ?
#
loop_
_entity_poly.entity_id
_entity_poly.type
_entity_poly.pdbx_seq_one_letter_code
_entity_poly.pdbx_strand_id
1 'polypeptide(L)'
;MQGATQGLRAPQNMLTLTTSPSSDPTPRFLIEGNFQIGNTIAIYLSSTCSEETLKGSVVAQNNTSAYVTSLPLTADGIYTYYSKTTSRDGQSSDCSTSSASYSFQTGQTELFIDVPINTGASLNPFVVVSNITIGASVFLFTDTNCRQLAGSESFVNSTSVEIEVDDGILTN
;
A
#
# COMPACT_ATOMS: atom_id res chain seq x y z
N MET A 1 -22.64 -33.68 33.07
CA MET A 1 -21.51 -32.77 32.79
C MET A 1 -21.79 -32.07 31.47
N GLN A 2 -22.37 -30.88 31.50
CA GLN A 2 -22.62 -30.09 30.29
C GLN A 2 -21.32 -29.32 29.98
N GLY A 3 -20.56 -29.81 29.01
CA GLY A 3 -19.43 -29.06 28.46
C GLY A 3 -19.99 -27.90 27.64
N ALA A 4 -19.83 -26.67 28.12
CA ALA A 4 -20.08 -25.50 27.32
C ALA A 4 -19.14 -25.54 26.11
N THR A 5 -19.67 -25.71 24.90
CA THR A 5 -18.97 -25.39 23.67
C THR A 5 -18.70 -23.88 23.70
N GLN A 6 -17.53 -23.48 24.19
CA GLN A 6 -17.12 -22.08 24.12
C GLN A 6 -17.06 -21.71 22.62
N GLY A 7 -18.00 -20.87 22.19
CA GLY A 7 -18.10 -20.41 20.81
C GLY A 7 -16.81 -19.73 20.37
N LEU A 8 -16.42 -19.96 19.12
CA LEU A 8 -15.23 -19.36 18.54
C LEU A 8 -15.40 -17.83 18.49
N ARG A 9 -14.46 -17.08 19.05
CA ARG A 9 -14.55 -15.62 19.12
C ARG A 9 -13.97 -14.99 17.86
N ALA A 10 -14.60 -13.90 17.44
CA ALA A 10 -14.06 -13.06 16.38
C ALA A 10 -12.71 -12.44 16.81
N PRO A 11 -11.80 -12.17 15.87
CA PRO A 11 -10.59 -11.39 16.15
C PRO A 11 -10.92 -10.01 16.71
N GLN A 12 -10.08 -9.50 17.61
CA GLN A 12 -10.34 -8.31 18.41
C GLN A 12 -9.74 -7.04 17.82
N ASN A 13 -8.53 -7.15 17.26
CA ASN A 13 -7.81 -6.01 16.69
C ASN A 13 -7.10 -6.41 15.40
N MET A 14 -6.88 -5.43 14.54
CA MET A 14 -6.20 -5.62 13.27
C MET A 14 -5.35 -4.39 12.95
N LEU A 15 -4.09 -4.62 12.62
CA LEU A 15 -3.10 -3.57 12.34
C LEU A 15 -2.40 -3.86 11.01
N THR A 16 -2.28 -2.85 10.16
CA THR A 16 -1.45 -2.92 8.95
C THR A 16 0.03 -2.77 9.35
N LEU A 17 0.87 -3.74 8.96
CA LEU A 17 2.31 -3.71 9.19
C LEU A 17 3.09 -3.15 8.00
N THR A 18 2.54 -3.28 6.80
CA THR A 18 3.09 -2.62 5.61
C THR A 18 2.77 -1.13 5.70
N THR A 19 3.77 -0.29 5.42
CA THR A 19 3.58 1.16 5.33
C THR A 19 2.52 1.48 4.30
N SER A 20 1.67 2.46 4.57
CA SER A 20 0.58 2.85 3.68
C SER A 20 0.45 4.37 3.65
N PRO A 21 0.26 5.00 2.48
CA PRO A 21 0.17 4.39 1.14
C PRO A 21 1.45 3.70 0.66
N SER A 22 1.32 2.72 -0.25
CA SER A 22 2.48 1.97 -0.78
C SER A 22 2.16 1.25 -2.10
N SER A 23 3.21 0.93 -2.86
CA SER A 23 3.17 0.13 -4.08
C SER A 23 3.39 -1.37 -3.84
N ASP A 24 3.48 -1.83 -2.59
CA ASP A 24 3.53 -3.26 -2.27
C ASP A 24 2.14 -3.88 -2.52
N PRO A 25 2.00 -4.82 -3.48
CA PRO A 25 0.70 -5.42 -3.80
C PRO A 25 0.25 -6.43 -2.73
N THR A 26 1.09 -6.78 -1.76
CA THR A 26 0.86 -7.84 -0.78
C THR A 26 1.05 -7.33 0.66
N PRO A 27 0.21 -6.39 1.14
CA PRO A 27 0.32 -5.88 2.49
C PRO A 27 0.24 -6.97 3.56
N ARG A 28 0.97 -6.74 4.66
CA ARG A 28 1.03 -7.62 5.82
C ARG A 28 0.22 -7.03 6.97
N PHE A 29 -0.43 -7.89 7.72
CA PHE A 29 -1.28 -7.52 8.85
C PHE A 29 -0.92 -8.29 10.11
N LEU A 30 -1.01 -7.64 11.26
CA LEU A 30 -1.05 -8.24 12.58
C LEU A 30 -2.52 -8.31 13.01
N ILE A 31 -2.99 -9.49 13.33
CA ILE A 31 -4.35 -9.74 13.82
C ILE A 31 -4.21 -10.23 15.26
N GLU A 32 -4.90 -9.59 16.19
CA GLU A 32 -4.88 -9.94 17.61
C GLU A 32 -6.22 -10.50 18.05
N GLY A 33 -6.18 -11.49 18.93
CA GLY A 33 -7.38 -12.13 19.47
C GLY A 33 -7.03 -13.34 20.33
N ASN A 34 -8.06 -14.01 20.85
CA ASN A 34 -7.89 -15.22 21.64
C ASN A 34 -7.97 -16.45 20.73
N PHE A 35 -6.87 -16.76 20.07
CA PHE A 35 -6.78 -17.87 19.13
C PHE A 35 -6.45 -19.19 19.83
N GLN A 36 -6.78 -20.30 19.18
CA GLN A 36 -6.23 -21.61 19.51
C GLN A 36 -5.26 -22.00 18.39
N ILE A 37 -4.09 -22.51 18.77
CA ILE A 37 -3.12 -23.04 17.80
C ILE A 37 -3.80 -24.07 16.89
N GLY A 38 -3.59 -23.94 15.59
CA GLY A 38 -4.21 -24.79 14.57
C GLY A 38 -5.50 -24.25 13.96
N ASN A 39 -6.11 -23.21 14.55
CA ASN A 39 -7.21 -22.50 13.90
C ASN A 39 -6.71 -21.70 12.70
N THR A 40 -7.55 -21.51 11.70
CA THR A 40 -7.25 -20.65 10.55
C THR A 40 -7.73 -19.24 10.84
N ILE A 41 -6.88 -18.24 10.67
CA ILE A 41 -7.25 -16.82 10.65
C ILE A 41 -7.20 -16.37 9.21
N ALA A 42 -8.29 -15.79 8.71
CA ALA A 42 -8.41 -15.30 7.35
C ALA A 42 -8.77 -13.80 7.34
N ILE A 43 -8.33 -13.10 6.29
CA ILE A 43 -8.64 -11.69 6.05
C ILE A 43 -9.54 -11.53 4.81
N TYR A 44 -10.43 -10.57 4.86
CA TYR A 44 -11.50 -10.34 3.87
C TYR A 44 -11.65 -8.85 3.59
N LEU A 45 -12.16 -8.48 2.41
CA LEU A 45 -12.52 -7.09 2.09
C LEU A 45 -13.96 -6.71 2.45
N SER A 46 -14.79 -7.69 2.83
CA SER A 46 -16.16 -7.44 3.31
C SER A 46 -16.23 -7.45 4.83
N SER A 47 -17.02 -6.55 5.40
CA SER A 47 -17.36 -6.53 6.83
C SER A 47 -18.17 -7.75 7.29
N THR A 48 -18.69 -8.54 6.36
CA THR A 48 -19.36 -9.82 6.63
C THR A 48 -18.44 -11.03 6.46
N CYS A 49 -17.16 -10.84 6.11
CA CYS A 49 -16.20 -11.92 5.84
C CYS A 49 -16.72 -12.97 4.84
N SER A 50 -17.36 -12.50 3.76
CA SER A 50 -17.85 -13.33 2.66
C SER A 50 -16.69 -13.97 1.90
N GLU A 51 -16.80 -15.26 1.56
CA GLU A 51 -15.72 -16.03 0.94
C GLU A 51 -15.22 -15.45 -0.40
N GLU A 52 -16.11 -14.80 -1.17
CA GLU A 52 -15.73 -14.10 -2.42
C GLU A 52 -14.73 -12.95 -2.21
N THR A 53 -14.64 -12.44 -0.98
CA THR A 53 -13.75 -11.33 -0.61
C THR A 53 -12.52 -11.79 0.16
N LEU A 54 -12.28 -13.11 0.24
CA LEU A 54 -11.10 -13.68 0.88
C LEU A 54 -9.82 -13.12 0.24
N LYS A 55 -8.94 -12.57 1.07
CA LYS A 55 -7.67 -11.97 0.65
C LYS A 55 -6.46 -12.55 1.38
N GLY A 56 -6.57 -13.64 2.11
CA GLY A 56 -5.41 -14.30 2.69
C GLY A 56 -5.78 -15.04 3.95
N SER A 57 -4.93 -15.98 4.36
CA SER A 57 -5.14 -16.77 5.56
C SER A 57 -3.84 -17.34 6.10
N VAL A 58 -3.81 -17.61 7.41
CA VAL A 58 -2.72 -18.30 8.09
C VAL A 58 -3.29 -19.24 9.16
N VAL A 59 -2.54 -20.30 9.49
CA VAL A 59 -2.84 -21.12 10.66
C VAL A 59 -2.21 -20.49 11.90
N ALA A 60 -2.97 -20.33 12.96
CA ALA A 60 -2.53 -19.80 14.25
C ALA A 60 -1.37 -20.65 14.80
N GLN A 61 -0.24 -20.00 15.07
CA GLN A 61 0.93 -20.62 15.71
C GLN A 61 1.07 -20.27 17.19
N ASN A 62 0.28 -19.31 17.66
CA ASN A 62 0.17 -18.92 19.07
C ASN A 62 -1.29 -18.53 19.38
N ASN A 63 -1.57 -18.19 20.63
CA ASN A 63 -2.93 -17.98 21.12
C ASN A 63 -3.37 -16.50 21.14
N THR A 64 -2.52 -15.56 20.74
CA THR A 64 -2.75 -14.12 20.92
C THR A 64 -2.71 -13.32 19.62
N SER A 65 -1.94 -13.78 18.64
CA SER A 65 -1.68 -13.04 17.41
C SER A 65 -1.43 -13.92 16.20
N ALA A 66 -1.74 -13.40 15.03
CA ALA A 66 -1.48 -14.01 13.74
C ALA A 66 -0.97 -12.96 12.75
N TYR A 67 0.02 -13.34 11.95
CA TYR A 67 0.53 -12.52 10.87
C TYR A 67 -0.02 -13.04 9.55
N VAL A 68 -0.72 -12.21 8.80
CA VAL A 68 -1.31 -12.58 7.51
C VAL A 68 -0.79 -11.66 6.44
N THR A 69 -0.20 -12.23 5.39
CA THR A 69 0.11 -11.53 4.14
C THR A 69 -1.09 -11.66 3.21
N SER A 70 -1.52 -10.56 2.58
CA SER A 70 -2.64 -10.64 1.65
C SER A 70 -2.25 -11.28 0.32
N LEU A 71 -3.25 -11.74 -0.41
CA LEU A 71 -3.19 -11.99 -1.83
C LEU A 71 -2.89 -10.67 -2.56
N PRO A 72 -2.22 -10.73 -3.72
CA PRO A 72 -1.88 -9.53 -4.49
C PRO A 72 -3.10 -8.67 -4.83
N LEU A 73 -2.94 -7.37 -4.64
CA LEU A 73 -3.82 -6.33 -5.14
C LEU A 73 -3.45 -6.01 -6.60
N THR A 74 -4.46 -5.71 -7.41
CA THR A 74 -4.31 -5.56 -8.87
C THR A 74 -4.74 -4.20 -9.39
N ALA A 75 -5.28 -3.34 -8.53
CA ALA A 75 -5.79 -2.03 -8.91
C ALA A 75 -5.53 -1.03 -7.79
N ASP A 76 -5.20 0.20 -8.15
CA ASP A 76 -5.02 1.26 -7.16
C ASP A 76 -6.32 1.51 -6.39
N GLY A 77 -6.19 1.78 -5.10
CA GLY A 77 -7.36 2.08 -4.26
C GLY A 77 -7.10 1.90 -2.77
N ILE A 78 -8.13 2.24 -2.00
CA ILE A 78 -8.16 2.03 -0.55
C ILE A 78 -8.92 0.74 -0.27
N TYR A 79 -8.25 -0.19 0.41
CA TYR A 79 -8.76 -1.49 0.78
C TYR A 79 -8.94 -1.56 2.29
N THR A 80 -10.16 -1.85 2.75
CA THR A 80 -10.44 -2.10 4.16
C THR A 80 -10.58 -3.59 4.40
N TYR A 81 -9.77 -4.10 5.32
CA TYR A 81 -9.70 -5.51 5.65
C TYR A 81 -10.37 -5.80 6.99
N TYR A 82 -11.05 -6.94 7.03
CA TYR A 82 -11.68 -7.56 8.19
C TYR A 82 -11.12 -8.96 8.37
N SER A 83 -11.38 -9.59 9.50
CA SER A 83 -10.80 -10.91 9.81
C SER A 83 -11.80 -11.86 10.47
N LYS A 84 -11.62 -13.16 10.23
CA LYS A 84 -12.43 -14.24 10.77
C LYS A 84 -11.52 -15.37 11.24
N THR A 85 -11.95 -16.08 12.28
CA THR A 85 -11.28 -17.31 12.72
C THR A 85 -12.15 -18.51 12.35
N THR A 86 -11.53 -19.60 11.90
CA THR A 86 -12.16 -20.89 11.65
C THR A 86 -11.43 -21.96 12.43
N SER A 87 -12.16 -22.75 13.23
CA SER A 87 -11.59 -23.86 13.99
C SER A 87 -11.15 -24.99 13.06
N ARG A 88 -10.34 -25.91 13.60
CA ARG A 88 -9.91 -27.11 12.86
C ARG A 88 -11.08 -27.99 12.40
N ASP A 89 -12.19 -27.94 13.13
CA ASP A 89 -13.40 -28.69 12.84
C ASP A 89 -14.33 -27.96 11.85
N GLY A 90 -13.92 -26.80 11.33
CA GLY A 90 -14.65 -26.02 10.32
C GLY A 90 -15.64 -24.99 10.88
N GLN A 91 -15.75 -24.86 12.21
CA GLN A 91 -16.64 -23.86 12.82
C GLN A 91 -16.03 -22.47 12.67
N SER A 92 -16.78 -21.51 12.14
CA SER A 92 -16.32 -20.14 11.96
C SER A 92 -16.84 -19.22 13.07
N SER A 93 -16.06 -18.20 13.42
CA SER A 93 -16.53 -17.08 14.22
C SER A 93 -17.34 -16.10 13.38
N ASP A 94 -17.97 -15.12 14.04
CA ASP A 94 -18.36 -13.88 13.37
C ASP A 94 -17.14 -13.14 12.79
N CYS A 95 -17.39 -12.24 11.85
CA CYS A 95 -16.37 -11.34 11.31
C CYS A 95 -15.95 -10.31 12.37
N SER A 96 -14.70 -9.83 12.30
CA SER A 96 -14.18 -8.84 13.23
C SER A 96 -14.91 -7.50 13.09
N THR A 97 -15.16 -6.83 14.21
CA THR A 97 -15.66 -5.45 14.22
C THR A 97 -14.54 -4.43 14.02
N SER A 98 -13.29 -4.78 14.38
CA SER A 98 -12.09 -4.04 14.01
C SER A 98 -11.70 -4.31 12.56
N SER A 99 -11.11 -3.30 11.93
CA SER A 99 -10.63 -3.35 10.54
C SER A 99 -9.31 -2.60 10.38
N ALA A 100 -8.52 -2.97 9.39
CA ALA A 100 -7.33 -2.23 8.98
C ALA A 100 -7.47 -1.76 7.53
N SER A 101 -7.02 -0.54 7.23
CA SER A 101 -7.05 -0.03 5.86
C SER A 101 -5.65 0.01 5.25
N TYR A 102 -5.58 -0.20 3.93
CA TYR A 102 -4.38 -0.12 3.13
C TYR A 102 -4.67 0.60 1.81
N SER A 103 -3.97 1.71 1.56
CA SER A 103 -3.95 2.40 0.28
C SER A 103 -2.86 1.79 -0.60
N PHE A 104 -3.28 1.04 -1.62
CA PHE A 104 -2.39 0.51 -2.66
C PHE A 104 -2.35 1.49 -3.82
N GLN A 105 -1.16 1.95 -4.18
CA GLN A 105 -0.96 2.93 -5.24
C GLN A 105 0.27 2.53 -6.05
N THR A 106 0.04 2.11 -7.28
CA THR A 106 1.08 1.93 -8.29
C THR A 106 1.40 3.29 -8.90
N GLY A 107 2.69 3.58 -9.12
CA GLY A 107 3.11 4.85 -9.74
C GLY A 107 3.11 6.08 -8.85
N GLN A 108 2.70 6.00 -7.57
CA GLN A 108 3.10 7.01 -6.57
C GLN A 108 4.50 6.68 -6.08
N THR A 109 5.48 7.09 -6.85
CA THR A 109 6.83 7.25 -6.34
C THR A 109 6.96 8.69 -5.88
N GLU A 110 7.23 8.93 -4.60
CA GLU A 110 7.67 10.26 -4.16
C GLU A 110 8.92 10.60 -4.97
N LEU A 111 8.76 11.51 -5.92
CA LEU A 111 9.84 12.02 -6.75
C LEU A 111 10.65 13.00 -5.90
N PHE A 112 11.96 12.80 -5.87
CA PHE A 112 12.85 13.78 -5.26
C PHE A 112 13.35 14.72 -6.33
N ILE A 113 13.19 16.02 -6.09
CA ILE A 113 13.67 17.08 -6.96
C ILE A 113 14.85 17.74 -6.26
N ASP A 114 16.02 17.68 -6.88
CA ASP A 114 17.22 18.35 -6.40
C ASP A 114 17.71 19.36 -7.44
N VAL A 115 18.21 20.50 -6.96
CA VAL A 115 18.78 21.54 -7.82
C VAL A 115 20.29 21.47 -7.64
N PRO A 116 21.04 20.87 -8.58
CA PRO A 116 22.50 20.86 -8.50
C PRO A 116 23.03 22.29 -8.38
N ILE A 117 23.93 22.50 -7.42
CA ILE A 117 24.47 23.81 -7.09
C ILE A 117 25.36 24.27 -8.25
N ASN A 118 24.80 25.05 -9.17
CA ASN A 118 25.57 25.77 -10.17
C ASN A 118 25.98 27.13 -9.58
N THR A 119 27.28 27.40 -9.50
CA THR A 119 27.84 28.63 -8.92
C THR A 119 27.75 29.87 -9.83
N GLY A 120 26.91 29.82 -10.86
CA GLY A 120 26.68 30.91 -11.81
C GLY A 120 25.21 31.03 -12.20
N ALA A 121 24.78 32.23 -12.60
CA ALA A 121 23.45 32.44 -13.16
C ALA A 121 23.35 31.75 -14.52
N SER A 122 22.71 30.58 -14.56
CA SER A 122 22.30 29.94 -15.81
C SER A 122 20.92 30.44 -16.19
N LEU A 123 20.71 30.78 -17.46
CA LEU A 123 19.38 31.10 -17.98
C LEU A 123 18.49 29.86 -18.02
N ASN A 124 19.10 28.68 -18.20
CA ASN A 124 18.42 27.38 -18.16
C ASN A 124 19.10 26.49 -17.11
N PRO A 125 18.61 26.44 -15.87
CA PRO A 125 19.17 25.57 -14.85
C PRO A 125 18.74 24.11 -15.08
N PHE A 126 19.56 23.17 -14.64
CA PHE A 126 19.18 21.75 -14.59
C PHE A 126 18.61 21.38 -13.22
N VAL A 127 17.66 20.47 -13.23
CA VAL A 127 17.06 19.87 -12.04
C VAL A 127 17.19 18.36 -12.15
N VAL A 128 17.63 17.71 -11.08
CA VAL A 128 17.70 16.24 -11.00
C VAL A 128 16.42 15.75 -10.37
N VAL A 129 15.68 14.91 -11.10
CA VAL A 129 14.53 14.18 -10.56
C VAL A 129 14.96 12.74 -10.30
N SER A 130 14.72 12.24 -9.10
CA SER A 130 15.10 10.89 -8.66
C SER A 130 13.89 10.08 -8.19
N ASN A 131 14.10 8.76 -8.06
CA ASN A 131 13.07 7.79 -7.71
C ASN A 131 12.02 7.65 -8.83
N ILE A 132 12.48 7.63 -10.09
CA ILE A 132 11.61 7.51 -11.26
C ILE A 132 11.49 6.04 -11.65
N THR A 133 10.31 5.64 -12.14
CA THR A 133 10.14 4.33 -12.76
C THR A 133 10.72 4.35 -14.18
N ILE A 134 11.60 3.39 -14.51
CA ILE A 134 12.17 3.27 -15.87
C ILE A 134 11.04 3.12 -16.91
N GLY A 135 11.12 3.89 -17.99
CA GLY A 135 10.11 3.99 -19.04
C GLY A 135 9.04 5.06 -18.79
N ALA A 136 9.04 5.71 -17.62
CA ALA A 136 8.12 6.81 -17.34
C ALA A 136 8.48 8.08 -18.12
N SER A 137 7.53 9.01 -18.14
CA SER A 137 7.75 10.40 -18.56
C SER A 137 7.63 11.32 -17.35
N VAL A 138 8.52 12.28 -17.23
CA VAL A 138 8.60 13.26 -16.14
C VAL A 138 8.31 14.64 -16.70
N PHE A 139 7.46 15.40 -16.00
CA PHE A 139 7.08 16.76 -16.36
C PHE A 139 7.29 17.66 -15.14
N LEU A 140 8.06 18.72 -15.29
CA LEU A 140 8.27 19.76 -14.30
C LEU A 140 7.33 20.93 -14.58
N PHE A 141 6.68 21.46 -13.55
CA PHE A 141 5.78 22.59 -13.66
C PHE A 141 6.15 23.67 -12.64
N THR A 142 5.93 24.93 -12.99
CA THR A 142 6.17 26.08 -12.09
C THR A 142 4.97 26.45 -11.23
N ASP A 143 3.79 25.89 -11.51
CA ASP A 143 2.56 26.17 -10.77
C ASP A 143 1.97 24.94 -10.08
N THR A 144 1.25 25.19 -8.99
CA THR A 144 0.64 24.14 -8.16
C THR A 144 -0.52 23.40 -8.84
N ASN A 145 -1.00 23.86 -9.99
CA ASN A 145 -2.05 23.20 -10.78
C ASN A 145 -1.50 22.45 -11.99
N CYS A 146 -0.15 22.37 -12.14
CA CYS A 146 0.54 21.67 -13.22
C CYS A 146 0.09 22.11 -14.63
N ARG A 147 0.02 23.42 -14.89
CA ARG A 147 -0.39 24.00 -16.17
C ARG A 147 0.74 24.67 -16.94
N GLN A 148 1.74 25.18 -16.25
CA GLN A 148 2.91 25.86 -16.81
C GLN A 148 4.08 24.89 -16.83
N LEU A 149 4.29 24.23 -17.96
CA LEU A 149 5.38 23.29 -18.15
C LEU A 149 6.71 24.04 -18.16
N ALA A 150 7.63 23.62 -17.30
CA ALA A 150 8.98 24.17 -17.14
C ALA A 150 10.05 23.30 -17.80
N GLY A 151 9.76 22.02 -18.00
CA GLY A 151 10.70 21.06 -18.58
C GLY A 151 10.09 19.66 -18.57
N SER A 152 10.57 18.78 -19.44
CA SER A 152 10.09 17.40 -19.48
C SER A 152 11.10 16.46 -20.05
N GLU A 153 11.07 15.22 -19.58
CA GLU A 153 11.83 14.11 -20.14
C GLU A 153 10.90 12.93 -20.36
N SER A 154 11.05 12.24 -21.49
CA SER A 154 10.18 11.13 -21.87
C SER A 154 10.98 9.84 -22.02
N PHE A 155 10.39 8.71 -21.62
CA PHE A 155 11.02 7.39 -21.71
C PHE A 155 12.37 7.29 -20.98
N VAL A 156 12.39 7.71 -19.71
CA VAL A 156 13.59 7.68 -18.88
C VAL A 156 14.17 6.26 -18.76
N ASN A 157 15.47 6.11 -18.98
CA ASN A 157 16.16 4.81 -18.96
C ASN A 157 16.85 4.49 -17.62
N SER A 158 16.70 5.38 -16.63
CA SER A 158 17.31 5.34 -15.31
C SER A 158 16.27 5.71 -14.25
N THR A 159 16.56 5.44 -12.99
CA THR A 159 15.74 5.86 -11.84
C THR A 159 15.99 7.30 -11.41
N SER A 160 16.87 8.01 -12.11
CA SER A 160 17.09 9.45 -12.02
C SER A 160 17.26 10.06 -13.42
N VAL A 161 16.84 11.32 -13.59
CA VAL A 161 16.99 12.07 -14.83
C VAL A 161 17.30 13.55 -14.53
N GLU A 162 18.19 14.14 -15.32
CA GLU A 162 18.42 15.59 -15.33
C GLU A 162 17.48 16.22 -16.36
N ILE A 163 16.75 17.26 -15.96
CA ILE A 163 15.81 17.99 -16.81
C ILE A 163 16.28 19.44 -16.86
N GLU A 164 16.48 19.95 -18.07
CA GLU A 164 16.70 21.39 -18.29
C GLU A 164 15.39 22.13 -18.03
N VAL A 165 15.45 23.15 -17.18
CA VAL A 165 14.33 24.04 -16.91
C VAL A 165 14.41 25.22 -17.87
N ASP A 166 13.39 25.35 -18.70
CA ASP A 166 13.12 26.48 -19.55
C ASP A 166 12.05 27.35 -18.88
N ASP A 167 12.27 28.67 -18.79
CA ASP A 167 11.28 29.59 -18.23
C ASP A 167 10.09 29.84 -19.18
N GLY A 168 10.10 29.21 -20.36
CA GLY A 168 9.04 29.28 -21.35
C GLY A 168 9.03 30.62 -22.10
N ILE A 169 10.06 31.46 -21.93
CA ILE A 169 10.27 32.63 -22.78
C ILE A 169 10.97 32.15 -24.04
N LEU A 170 10.17 31.67 -25.00
CA LEU A 170 10.57 31.66 -26.40
C LEU A 170 10.99 33.09 -26.74
N THR A 171 12.30 33.30 -26.89
CA THR A 171 12.84 34.54 -27.44
C THR A 171 12.29 34.69 -28.86
N ASN A 172 11.48 35.74 -29.06
CA ASN A 172 11.06 36.23 -30.38
C ASN A 172 12.28 36.62 -31.22
#